data_AF-A0A166TKP1-F1
#
_entry.id   AF-A0A166TKP1-F1
#
_cell.length_a   1.000
_cell.length_b   1.000
_cell.length_c   1.000
_cell.angle_alpha   90.00
_cell.angle_beta   90.00
_cell.angle_gamma   90.00
#
_symmetry.space_group_name_H-M   'P 1'
#
loop_
_entity.id
_entity.type
_entity.pdbx_description
1 polymer ?
#
loop_
_entity_poly.entity_id
_entity_poly.type
_entity_poly.pdbx_seq_one_letter_code
_entity_poly.pdbx_strand_id
1 'polypeptide(L)'
;LGIWDCVFRTGGTASSDDQGQLCTTKGNECKSAWGFIHITKYGNAYLENIWGWNADHGIDNSTMGLAGGFGTAIQTGRGALVESRNATFFVGVAMEHCTLYSVLEHGAKNFWLGLIQHETPYWQRGNPAPSNWTPNPAYYDPDFSNCAVGDIDCRLSFGLYLDGGQNIFSYGSGAWTFAGTQTNDVWITDTKRSNFAIFNPNNGGNGGKWTNILTVSQGSLNATDAANPGSWAGGVISAYLRYAS
;
A
#
# COMPACT_ATOMS: atom_id res chain seq x y z
N LEU A 1 20.92 -3.24 9.53
CA LEU A 1 20.74 -4.35 8.57
C LEU A 1 20.54 -3.76 7.18
N GLY A 2 20.97 -4.41 6.11
CA GLY A 2 20.59 -4.00 4.75
C GLY A 2 20.21 -5.19 3.88
N ILE A 3 19.30 -4.96 2.94
CA ILE A 3 18.77 -5.95 1.98
C ILE A 3 18.74 -5.26 0.61
N TRP A 4 19.26 -5.93 -0.41
CA TRP A 4 19.36 -5.43 -1.78
C TRP A 4 18.85 -6.48 -2.77
N ASP A 5 18.20 -6.05 -3.85
CA ASP A 5 17.79 -6.90 -4.98
C ASP A 5 16.97 -8.13 -4.57
N CYS A 6 16.07 -7.97 -3.59
CA CYS A 6 15.26 -9.06 -3.07
C CYS A 6 13.78 -8.90 -3.42
N VAL A 7 13.16 -10.02 -3.79
CA VAL A 7 11.73 -10.11 -4.07
C VAL A 7 11.05 -10.95 -2.98
N PHE A 8 10.05 -10.40 -2.32
CA PHE A 8 9.14 -11.13 -1.47
C PHE A 8 7.87 -11.43 -2.26
N ARG A 9 7.63 -12.69 -2.58
CA ARG A 9 6.51 -13.09 -3.44
C ARG A 9 5.56 -14.05 -2.74
N THR A 10 4.27 -13.82 -2.90
CA THR A 10 3.22 -14.77 -2.54
C THR A 10 2.40 -15.15 -3.76
N GLY A 11 2.44 -16.43 -4.15
CA GLY A 11 1.70 -16.97 -5.28
C GLY A 11 2.33 -16.67 -6.65
N GLY A 12 1.56 -16.98 -7.70
CA GLY A 12 1.89 -16.63 -9.09
C GLY A 12 2.90 -17.54 -9.79
N THR A 13 3.46 -18.55 -9.12
CA THR A 13 4.47 -19.47 -9.68
C THR A 13 3.93 -20.89 -9.88
N ALA A 14 4.62 -21.69 -10.68
CA ALA A 14 4.34 -23.11 -10.87
C ALA A 14 4.42 -23.93 -9.56
N SER A 15 5.23 -23.48 -8.58
CA SER A 15 5.32 -24.13 -7.27
C SER A 15 4.17 -23.76 -6.31
N SER A 16 3.35 -22.78 -6.69
CA SER A 16 2.16 -22.32 -5.97
C SER A 16 0.89 -22.51 -6.80
N ASP A 17 0.87 -23.55 -7.66
CA ASP A 17 -0.24 -23.82 -8.57
C ASP A 17 -1.55 -24.13 -7.82
N ASP A 18 -1.44 -24.76 -6.65
CA ASP A 18 -2.57 -25.00 -5.75
C ASP A 18 -3.27 -23.71 -5.32
N GLN A 19 -2.51 -22.65 -4.99
CA GLN A 19 -3.06 -21.32 -4.70
C GLN A 19 -3.79 -20.75 -5.91
N GLY A 20 -3.26 -20.95 -7.11
CA GLY A 20 -3.92 -20.56 -8.36
C GLY A 20 -5.27 -21.27 -8.59
N GLN A 21 -5.41 -22.50 -8.11
CA GLN A 21 -6.65 -23.27 -8.21
C GLN A 21 -7.66 -22.92 -7.10
N LEU A 22 -7.17 -22.70 -5.87
CA LEU A 22 -8.00 -22.45 -4.69
C LEU A 22 -8.48 -20.99 -4.61
N CYS A 23 -7.69 -20.03 -5.10
CA CYS A 23 -7.89 -18.60 -4.88
C CYS A 23 -8.50 -17.88 -6.09
N THR A 24 -9.43 -18.57 -6.74
CA THR A 24 -10.11 -18.12 -7.97
C THR A 24 -11.36 -17.29 -7.70
N THR A 25 -11.99 -17.48 -6.54
CA THR A 25 -13.26 -16.83 -6.20
C THR A 25 -13.03 -15.59 -5.35
N LYS A 26 -13.37 -14.40 -5.89
CA LYS A 26 -13.38 -13.14 -5.12
C LYS A 26 -14.34 -13.27 -3.94
N GLY A 27 -13.90 -12.89 -2.74
CA GLY A 27 -14.72 -12.98 -1.51
C GLY A 27 -14.33 -14.15 -0.62
N ASN A 28 -13.91 -15.29 -1.18
CA ASN A 28 -13.45 -16.42 -0.38
C ASN A 28 -12.13 -16.08 0.34
N GLU A 29 -11.93 -16.68 1.52
CA GLU A 29 -10.66 -16.56 2.22
C GLU A 29 -9.54 -17.23 1.41
N CYS A 30 -8.47 -16.48 1.14
CA CYS A 30 -7.24 -17.01 0.57
C CYS A 30 -6.05 -16.22 1.12
N LYS A 31 -5.73 -16.43 2.40
CA LYS A 31 -4.59 -15.76 3.05
C LYS A 31 -3.28 -16.44 2.68
N SER A 32 -2.30 -15.66 2.24
CA SER A 32 -0.96 -16.14 1.88
C SER A 32 0.08 -15.80 2.94
N ALA A 33 0.10 -14.54 3.41
CA ALA A 33 1.05 -14.06 4.39
C ALA A 33 0.45 -12.94 5.25
N TRP A 34 0.91 -12.84 6.50
CA TRP A 34 0.57 -11.71 7.38
C TRP A 34 1.06 -10.37 6.80
N GLY A 35 2.25 -10.36 6.24
CA GLY A 35 2.84 -9.25 5.49
C GLY A 35 4.27 -9.52 5.07
N PHE A 36 4.88 -8.62 4.29
CA PHE A 36 6.24 -8.81 3.76
C PHE A 36 7.33 -8.32 4.72
N ILE A 37 7.14 -7.14 5.32
CA ILE A 37 8.18 -6.50 6.14
C ILE A 37 7.57 -6.00 7.45
N HIS A 38 8.25 -6.28 8.57
CA HIS A 38 8.00 -5.65 9.86
C HIS A 38 9.30 -5.17 10.48
N ILE A 39 9.51 -3.85 10.48
CA ILE A 39 10.64 -3.22 11.16
C ILE A 39 10.15 -2.70 12.50
N THR A 40 10.42 -3.48 13.55
CA THR A 40 10.02 -3.14 14.92
C THR A 40 10.70 -1.86 15.41
N LYS A 41 10.17 -1.31 16.50
CA LYS A 41 10.64 -0.09 17.18
C LYS A 41 12.16 0.04 17.36
N TYR A 42 12.84 -1.08 17.63
CA TYR A 42 14.27 -1.13 17.90
C TYR A 42 15.11 -1.58 16.69
N GLY A 43 14.46 -2.04 15.62
CA GLY A 43 15.10 -2.43 14.38
C GLY A 43 15.59 -1.23 13.56
N ASN A 44 16.26 -1.51 12.44
CA ASN A 44 16.60 -0.55 11.40
C ASN A 44 16.95 -1.29 10.11
N ALA A 45 16.62 -0.72 8.95
CA ALA A 45 16.95 -1.33 7.68
C ALA A 45 17.34 -0.31 6.61
N TYR A 46 18.29 -0.68 5.76
CA TYR A 46 18.48 -0.11 4.44
C TYR A 46 17.94 -1.12 3.42
N LEU A 47 16.89 -0.75 2.71
CA LEU A 47 16.22 -1.58 1.72
C LEU A 47 16.37 -0.92 0.36
N GLU A 48 17.00 -1.60 -0.59
CA GLU A 48 17.17 -1.07 -1.95
C GLU A 48 16.76 -2.10 -3.00
N ASN A 49 16.00 -1.65 -4.00
CA ASN A 49 15.44 -2.50 -5.04
C ASN A 49 14.72 -3.73 -4.46
N ILE A 50 13.71 -3.45 -3.62
CA ILE A 50 12.91 -4.48 -2.98
C ILE A 50 11.51 -4.50 -3.59
N TRP A 51 11.04 -5.69 -3.97
CA TRP A 51 9.70 -5.89 -4.49
C TRP A 51 8.93 -6.88 -3.64
N GLY A 52 7.97 -6.39 -2.86
CA GLY A 52 6.94 -7.21 -2.23
C GLY A 52 5.76 -7.33 -3.19
N TRP A 53 5.57 -8.50 -3.78
CA TRP A 53 4.52 -8.75 -4.76
C TRP A 53 3.58 -9.85 -4.28
N ASN A 54 2.35 -9.45 -3.96
CA ASN A 54 1.26 -10.41 -3.82
C ASN A 54 0.65 -10.67 -5.20
N ALA A 55 0.75 -11.90 -5.68
CA ALA A 55 0.48 -12.22 -7.07
C ALA A 55 -0.95 -11.85 -7.47
N ASP A 56 -1.08 -10.97 -8.46
CA ASP A 56 -2.33 -10.65 -9.14
C ASP A 56 -2.54 -11.53 -10.39
N HIS A 57 -1.46 -12.12 -10.92
CA HIS A 57 -1.46 -13.06 -12.04
C HIS A 57 -0.39 -14.16 -11.88
N GLY A 58 -0.46 -15.19 -12.74
CA GLY A 58 0.59 -16.22 -12.84
C GLY A 58 1.69 -15.81 -13.82
N ILE A 59 2.95 -16.09 -13.48
CA ILE A 59 4.13 -15.75 -14.31
C ILE A 59 4.74 -16.97 -15.02
N ASP A 60 4.46 -18.18 -14.56
CA ASP A 60 4.94 -19.41 -15.18
C ASP A 60 3.93 -19.95 -16.18
N ASN A 61 4.42 -20.54 -17.27
CA ASN A 61 3.57 -21.24 -18.23
C ASN A 61 3.08 -22.55 -17.60
N SER A 62 1.89 -22.53 -17.00
CA SER A 62 1.28 -23.75 -16.48
C SER A 62 0.63 -24.54 -17.62
N THR A 63 0.63 -25.87 -17.51
CA THR A 63 -0.05 -26.82 -18.43
C THR A 63 -1.56 -26.61 -18.52
N MET A 64 -2.09 -25.62 -17.80
CA MET A 64 -3.51 -25.30 -17.69
C MET A 64 -3.94 -24.18 -18.65
N GLY A 65 -3.05 -23.67 -19.52
CA GLY A 65 -3.38 -22.59 -20.47
C GLY A 65 -3.59 -21.23 -19.79
N LEU A 66 -3.03 -21.03 -18.59
CA LEU A 66 -3.26 -19.87 -17.73
C LEU A 66 -2.24 -18.75 -17.99
N ALA A 67 -2.05 -18.38 -19.25
CA ALA A 67 -1.41 -17.11 -19.56
C ALA A 67 -2.32 -15.97 -19.05
N GLY A 68 -2.02 -15.42 -17.86
CA GLY A 68 -2.69 -14.26 -17.30
C GLY A 68 -4.04 -14.48 -16.61
N GLY A 69 -4.28 -15.60 -15.90
CA GLY A 69 -5.59 -15.86 -15.29
C GLY A 69 -5.60 -16.66 -13.98
N PHE A 70 -6.11 -16.00 -12.93
CA PHE A 70 -6.85 -16.56 -11.78
C PHE A 70 -6.15 -17.04 -10.50
N GLY A 71 -4.88 -16.66 -10.26
CA GLY A 71 -4.40 -16.42 -8.88
C GLY A 71 -5.00 -15.15 -8.26
N THR A 72 -6.19 -14.73 -8.70
CA THR A 72 -6.64 -13.33 -8.69
C THR A 72 -7.11 -12.84 -7.34
N ALA A 73 -7.20 -13.66 -6.30
CA ALA A 73 -7.72 -13.24 -5.00
C ALA A 73 -6.84 -13.69 -3.82
N ILE A 74 -5.53 -13.86 -4.04
CA ILE A 74 -4.57 -14.10 -2.95
C ILE A 74 -4.50 -12.87 -2.04
N GLN A 75 -4.48 -13.09 -0.73
CA GLN A 75 -4.64 -12.06 0.30
C GLN A 75 -3.40 -12.03 1.19
N THR A 76 -2.40 -11.24 0.80
CA THR A 76 -1.36 -10.80 1.73
C THR A 76 -1.90 -9.63 2.54
N GLY A 77 -1.76 -9.66 3.86
CA GLY A 77 -2.35 -8.64 4.74
C GLY A 77 -1.71 -7.26 4.57
N ARG A 78 -0.38 -7.19 4.69
CA ARG A 78 0.40 -5.94 4.84
C ARG A 78 1.61 -5.94 3.92
N GLY A 79 1.97 -4.78 3.38
CA GLY A 79 3.26 -4.62 2.72
C GLY A 79 4.40 -4.51 3.75
N ALA A 80 4.68 -3.29 4.19
CA ALA A 80 5.69 -2.98 5.18
C ALA A 80 5.14 -2.20 6.38
N LEU A 81 5.30 -2.75 7.58
CA LEU A 81 5.05 -2.06 8.85
C LEU A 81 6.38 -1.52 9.41
N VAL A 82 6.46 -0.21 9.62
CA VAL A 82 7.66 0.48 10.09
C VAL A 82 7.38 1.25 11.39
N GLU A 83 7.98 0.78 12.49
CA GLU A 83 7.93 1.41 13.81
C GLU A 83 9.30 1.93 14.27
N SER A 84 10.35 1.67 13.47
CA SER A 84 11.75 1.93 13.81
C SER A 84 11.97 3.35 14.31
N ARG A 85 12.73 3.48 15.41
CA ARG A 85 13.24 4.79 15.87
C ARG A 85 14.66 5.10 15.40
N ASN A 86 15.26 4.16 14.67
CA ASN A 86 16.59 4.27 14.09
C ASN A 86 16.48 4.58 12.58
N ALA A 87 17.58 5.09 12.01
CA ALA A 87 17.65 5.42 10.60
C ALA A 87 17.25 4.23 9.71
N THR A 88 16.21 4.44 8.91
CA THR A 88 15.63 3.45 7.99
C THR A 88 15.45 4.08 6.62
N PHE A 89 15.86 3.37 5.57
CA PHE A 89 15.87 3.88 4.19
C PHE A 89 15.21 2.87 3.26
N PHE A 90 14.18 3.29 2.54
CA PHE A 90 13.53 2.52 1.48
C PHE A 90 13.85 3.18 0.14
N VAL A 91 14.78 2.60 -0.61
CA VAL A 91 15.27 3.11 -1.90
C VAL A 91 14.69 2.25 -3.03
N GLY A 92 13.71 2.78 -3.77
CA GLY A 92 13.07 2.00 -4.84
C GLY A 92 12.39 0.73 -4.31
N VAL A 93 11.45 0.91 -3.37
CA VAL A 93 10.71 -0.20 -2.75
C VAL A 93 9.27 -0.22 -3.25
N ALA A 94 8.83 -1.38 -3.72
CA ALA A 94 7.45 -1.63 -4.13
C ALA A 94 6.79 -2.64 -3.20
N MET A 95 5.55 -2.36 -2.80
CA MET A 95 4.71 -3.30 -2.04
C MET A 95 3.33 -3.31 -2.68
N GLU A 96 3.03 -4.35 -3.44
CA GLU A 96 1.86 -4.39 -4.33
C GLU A 96 0.83 -5.40 -3.86
N HIS A 97 -0.43 -5.08 -4.16
CA HIS A 97 -1.61 -5.94 -3.95
C HIS A 97 -1.74 -6.46 -2.51
N CYS A 98 -1.28 -5.69 -1.54
CA CYS A 98 -1.50 -5.95 -0.12
C CYS A 98 -2.93 -5.52 0.27
N THR A 99 -3.55 -6.24 1.21
CA THR A 99 -4.98 -6.06 1.50
C THR A 99 -5.26 -4.79 2.29
N LEU A 100 -4.39 -4.44 3.25
CA LEU A 100 -4.64 -3.31 4.15
C LEU A 100 -3.88 -2.05 3.70
N TYR A 101 -2.60 -2.19 3.40
CA TYR A 101 -1.73 -1.10 3.00
C TYR A 101 -0.42 -1.62 2.38
N SER A 102 0.29 -0.73 1.70
CA SER A 102 1.63 -1.00 1.14
C SER A 102 2.74 -0.64 2.09
N VAL A 103 2.72 0.58 2.63
CA VAL A 103 3.62 0.98 3.71
C VAL A 103 2.81 1.66 4.80
N LEU A 104 2.90 1.13 6.01
CA LEU A 104 2.42 1.78 7.22
C LEU A 104 3.61 2.19 8.08
N GLU A 105 3.65 3.47 8.40
CA GLU A 105 4.54 4.03 9.41
C GLU A 105 3.73 4.31 10.68
N HIS A 106 4.22 3.85 11.83
CA HIS A 106 3.60 4.13 13.13
C HIS A 106 4.64 4.63 14.13
N GLY A 107 4.60 5.92 14.44
CA GLY A 107 5.44 6.54 15.47
C GLY A 107 6.96 6.34 15.27
N ALA A 108 7.39 6.11 14.03
CA ALA A 108 8.76 5.89 13.63
C ALA A 108 9.58 7.18 13.72
N LYS A 109 10.91 7.04 13.65
CA LYS A 109 11.83 8.17 13.55
C LYS A 109 12.92 7.91 12.53
N ASN A 110 13.28 8.97 11.79
CA ASN A 110 14.37 8.95 10.82
C ASN A 110 14.09 7.95 9.69
N PHE A 111 12.91 8.07 9.07
CA PHE A 111 12.49 7.21 7.99
C PHE A 111 12.51 7.98 6.67
N TRP A 112 13.31 7.50 5.73
CA TRP A 112 13.35 8.01 4.38
C TRP A 112 12.83 6.94 3.42
N LEU A 113 11.97 7.33 2.48
CA LEU A 113 11.43 6.45 1.46
C LEU A 113 11.36 7.17 0.11
N GLY A 114 11.82 6.55 -0.98
CA GLY A 114 11.80 7.17 -2.30
C GLY A 114 12.47 6.37 -3.43
N LEU A 115 11.92 6.28 -4.64
CA LEU A 115 10.47 6.32 -4.87
C LEU A 115 9.86 5.03 -4.28
N ILE A 116 8.66 5.14 -3.74
CA ILE A 116 7.85 3.95 -3.43
C ILE A 116 6.77 3.72 -4.48
N GLN A 117 6.41 2.46 -4.70
CA GLN A 117 5.36 2.08 -5.62
C GLN A 117 4.34 1.12 -4.96
N HIS A 118 3.07 1.25 -5.35
CA HIS A 118 1.96 0.39 -4.93
C HIS A 118 0.93 0.21 -6.05
N GLU A 119 0.31 -0.97 -6.07
CA GLU A 119 -0.97 -1.22 -6.76
C GLU A 119 -2.03 -1.82 -5.84
N THR A 120 -3.25 -1.25 -5.89
CA THR A 120 -4.40 -1.80 -5.18
C THR A 120 -4.74 -3.20 -5.72
N PRO A 121 -5.02 -4.21 -4.87
CA PRO A 121 -5.39 -5.55 -5.35
C PRO A 121 -6.62 -5.52 -6.26
N TYR A 122 -6.52 -6.09 -7.47
CA TYR A 122 -7.59 -5.99 -8.49
C TYR A 122 -8.90 -6.68 -8.09
N TRP A 123 -8.82 -7.63 -7.15
CA TRP A 123 -9.97 -8.31 -6.59
C TRP A 123 -10.70 -7.51 -5.51
N GLN A 124 -10.08 -6.47 -4.95
CA GLN A 124 -10.53 -5.83 -3.72
C GLN A 124 -11.88 -5.13 -3.86
N ARG A 125 -12.28 -4.68 -5.05
CA ARG A 125 -13.66 -4.17 -5.25
C ARG A 125 -14.73 -5.23 -5.00
N GLY A 126 -14.44 -6.51 -5.28
CA GLY A 126 -15.33 -7.64 -5.02
C GLY A 126 -15.22 -8.19 -3.60
N ASN A 127 -14.22 -7.76 -2.84
CA ASN A 127 -14.01 -8.11 -1.44
C ASN A 127 -13.26 -6.96 -0.73
N PRO A 128 -13.97 -5.85 -0.42
CA PRO A 128 -13.34 -4.60 0.05
C PRO A 128 -12.58 -4.78 1.37
N ALA A 129 -11.58 -3.94 1.62
CA ALA A 129 -10.82 -3.96 2.85
C ALA A 129 -11.73 -3.77 4.10
N PRO A 130 -11.44 -4.46 5.22
CA PRO A 130 -10.28 -5.31 5.47
C PRO A 130 -10.40 -6.73 4.89
N SER A 131 -11.42 -7.01 4.06
CA SER A 131 -11.65 -8.30 3.41
C SER A 131 -11.77 -9.41 4.47
N ASN A 132 -11.03 -10.51 4.32
CA ASN A 132 -11.00 -11.61 5.27
C ASN A 132 -10.00 -11.39 6.40
N TRP A 133 -9.29 -10.27 6.45
CA TRP A 133 -8.43 -9.92 7.58
C TRP A 133 -9.25 -9.31 8.70
N THR A 134 -8.97 -9.74 9.93
CA THR A 134 -9.41 -9.01 11.13
C THR A 134 -8.35 -7.95 11.42
N PRO A 135 -8.68 -6.64 11.37
CA PRO A 135 -7.77 -5.58 11.77
C PRO A 135 -7.27 -5.84 13.20
N ASN A 136 -5.96 -5.80 13.37
CA ASN A 136 -5.31 -6.05 14.65
C ASN A 136 -4.66 -4.76 15.16
N PRO A 137 -5.19 -4.18 16.26
CA PRO A 137 -4.66 -2.93 16.81
C PRO A 137 -3.23 -3.07 17.35
N ALA A 138 -2.76 -4.28 17.66
CA ALA A 138 -1.36 -4.51 18.05
C ALA A 138 -0.37 -4.24 16.91
N TYR A 139 -0.84 -4.23 15.67
CA TYR A 139 -0.06 -3.91 14.47
C TYR A 139 -0.55 -2.64 13.77
N TYR A 140 -1.39 -1.86 14.46
CA TYR A 140 -1.89 -0.57 13.97
C TYR A 140 -2.63 -0.65 12.64
N ASP A 141 -3.28 -1.79 12.38
CA ASP A 141 -3.98 -1.97 11.11
C ASP A 141 -5.10 -0.93 10.95
N PRO A 142 -5.29 -0.40 9.74
CA PRO A 142 -6.49 0.36 9.44
C PRO A 142 -7.72 -0.53 9.59
N ASP A 143 -8.67 -0.08 10.41
CA ASP A 143 -9.96 -0.75 10.62
C ASP A 143 -11.03 -0.32 9.61
N PHE A 144 -10.71 0.68 8.77
CA PHE A 144 -11.60 1.29 7.78
C PHE A 144 -12.90 1.84 8.40
N SER A 145 -12.88 2.19 9.69
CA SER A 145 -14.01 2.81 10.40
C SER A 145 -14.31 4.23 9.91
N ASN A 146 -13.35 4.88 9.24
CA ASN A 146 -13.51 6.15 8.56
C ASN A 146 -14.34 6.07 7.26
N CYS A 147 -14.65 4.86 6.78
CA CYS A 147 -15.44 4.63 5.58
C CYS A 147 -16.89 4.31 5.92
N ALA A 148 -17.84 4.87 5.16
CA ALA A 148 -19.24 4.52 5.31
C ALA A 148 -19.49 3.02 5.06
N VAL A 149 -20.56 2.49 5.65
CA VAL A 149 -20.97 1.10 5.41
C VAL A 149 -21.27 0.91 3.93
N GLY A 150 -20.61 -0.06 3.29
CA GLY A 150 -20.77 -0.33 1.85
C GLY A 150 -20.00 0.61 0.92
N ASP A 151 -19.20 1.55 1.44
CA ASP A 151 -18.36 2.43 0.62
C ASP A 151 -17.12 1.67 0.12
N ILE A 152 -17.27 1.07 -1.07
CA ILE A 152 -16.21 0.29 -1.72
C ILE A 152 -15.03 1.18 -2.10
N ASP A 153 -15.26 2.40 -2.55
CA ASP A 153 -14.19 3.29 -3.04
C ASP A 153 -13.28 3.74 -1.88
N CYS A 154 -13.84 3.88 -0.67
CA CYS A 154 -13.08 4.16 0.54
C CYS A 154 -12.39 2.91 1.11
N ARG A 155 -12.99 1.72 0.95
CA ARG A 155 -12.51 0.44 1.51
C ARG A 155 -11.53 -0.28 0.57
N LEU A 156 -10.47 0.41 0.19
CA LEU A 156 -9.37 -0.11 -0.63
C LEU A 156 -8.02 0.08 0.07
N SER A 157 -7.03 -0.73 -0.29
CA SER A 157 -5.68 -0.69 0.27
C SER A 157 -5.06 0.70 0.14
N PHE A 158 -4.44 1.17 1.22
CA PHE A 158 -3.69 2.43 1.21
C PHE A 158 -2.32 2.25 0.55
N GLY A 159 -1.89 3.23 -0.24
CA GLY A 159 -0.49 3.31 -0.69
C GLY A 159 0.42 3.58 0.51
N LEU A 160 0.19 4.71 1.17
CA LEU A 160 0.89 5.08 2.39
C LEU A 160 -0.08 5.35 3.52
N TYR A 161 0.18 4.77 4.69
CA TYR A 161 -0.53 5.06 5.93
C TYR A 161 0.48 5.61 6.95
N LEU A 162 0.38 6.89 7.29
CA LEU A 162 1.41 7.62 8.03
C LEU A 162 0.85 8.10 9.37
N ASP A 163 1.23 7.43 10.45
CA ASP A 163 0.67 7.61 11.78
C ASP A 163 1.70 8.13 12.80
N GLY A 164 1.91 9.44 12.78
CA GLY A 164 2.74 10.18 13.72
C GLY A 164 4.21 10.30 13.29
N GLY A 165 5.11 10.10 14.25
CA GLY A 165 6.55 10.04 14.00
C GLY A 165 7.29 11.38 13.92
N GLN A 166 8.58 11.31 13.60
CA GLN A 166 9.48 12.47 13.47
C GLN A 166 10.58 12.21 12.44
N ASN A 167 10.95 13.21 11.64
CA ASN A 167 11.97 13.07 10.58
C ASN A 167 11.56 11.99 9.58
N ILE A 168 10.38 12.16 8.97
CA ILE A 168 9.81 11.23 8.00
C ILE A 168 9.74 11.93 6.64
N PHE A 169 10.39 11.38 5.63
CA PHE A 169 10.56 12.03 4.34
C PHE A 169 10.29 11.09 3.17
N SER A 170 9.18 11.33 2.47
CA SER A 170 8.83 10.61 1.25
C SER A 170 9.27 11.42 0.03
N TYR A 171 10.13 10.85 -0.81
CA TYR A 171 10.62 11.45 -2.05
C TYR A 171 10.10 10.66 -3.25
N GLY A 172 8.90 11.03 -3.69
CA GLY A 172 8.19 10.38 -4.77
C GLY A 172 7.44 9.13 -4.30
N SER A 173 6.17 9.06 -4.64
CA SER A 173 5.34 7.87 -4.48
C SER A 173 4.45 7.70 -5.70
N GLY A 174 4.34 6.48 -6.21
CA GLY A 174 3.42 6.11 -7.29
C GLY A 174 2.41 5.10 -6.80
N ALA A 175 1.14 5.48 -6.69
CA ALA A 175 0.07 4.60 -6.26
C ALA A 175 -0.96 4.41 -7.38
N TRP A 176 -1.21 3.15 -7.75
CA TRP A 176 -2.03 2.84 -8.91
C TRP A 176 -3.26 2.05 -8.54
N THR A 177 -4.39 2.41 -9.14
CA THR A 177 -5.61 1.61 -9.12
C THR A 177 -6.07 1.34 -10.54
N PHE A 178 -6.06 0.06 -10.92
CA PHE A 178 -6.47 -0.38 -12.26
C PHE A 178 -7.88 -0.97 -12.29
N ALA A 179 -8.54 -1.02 -11.13
CA ALA A 179 -9.91 -1.47 -10.99
C ALA A 179 -10.75 -0.39 -10.29
N GLY A 180 -11.46 0.41 -11.10
CA GLY A 180 -12.46 1.39 -10.63
C GLY A 180 -11.90 2.59 -9.86
N THR A 181 -12.78 3.28 -9.13
CA THR A 181 -12.48 4.51 -8.38
C THR A 181 -11.91 4.20 -7.00
N GLN A 182 -11.02 5.04 -6.48
CA GLN A 182 -10.53 4.93 -5.10
C GLN A 182 -10.55 6.29 -4.39
N THR A 183 -10.96 6.31 -3.12
CA THR A 183 -11.10 7.57 -2.38
C THR A 183 -9.78 8.09 -1.85
N ASN A 184 -8.95 7.24 -1.22
CA ASN A 184 -7.76 7.67 -0.49
C ASN A 184 -6.54 6.84 -0.93
N ASP A 185 -5.49 7.51 -1.39
CA ASP A 185 -4.16 6.92 -1.61
C ASP A 185 -3.34 6.99 -0.32
N VAL A 186 -2.89 8.19 0.03
CA VAL A 186 -2.09 8.44 1.22
C VAL A 186 -2.98 8.92 2.36
N TRP A 187 -2.94 8.19 3.47
CA TRP A 187 -3.62 8.55 4.70
C TRP A 187 -2.63 9.07 5.74
N ILE A 188 -2.93 10.22 6.33
CA ILE A 188 -2.12 10.87 7.35
C ILE A 188 -2.98 11.04 8.61
N THR A 189 -2.63 10.43 9.72
CA THR A 189 -3.33 10.70 10.99
C THR A 189 -2.97 12.09 11.52
N ASP A 190 -3.92 12.92 11.96
CA ASP A 190 -3.63 14.26 12.52
C ASP A 190 -3.17 14.16 14.00
N THR A 191 -2.08 13.43 14.20
CA THR A 191 -1.41 13.21 15.48
C THR A 191 -0.10 14.00 15.55
N LYS A 192 0.46 14.12 16.76
CA LYS A 192 1.71 14.85 17.00
C LYS A 192 2.85 14.29 16.14
N ARG A 193 3.34 15.12 15.21
CA ARG A 193 4.49 14.85 14.33
C ARG A 193 5.32 16.13 14.14
N SER A 194 6.58 15.98 13.72
CA SER A 194 7.50 17.09 13.43
C SER A 194 8.50 16.71 12.37
N ASN A 195 8.94 17.68 11.55
CA ASN A 195 9.88 17.47 10.46
C ASN A 195 9.42 16.33 9.52
N PHE A 196 8.26 16.53 8.91
CA PHE A 196 7.60 15.61 8.00
C PHE A 196 7.35 16.29 6.65
N ALA A 197 7.76 15.62 5.56
CA ALA A 197 7.54 16.11 4.21
C ALA A 197 7.28 14.97 3.22
N ILE A 198 6.36 15.20 2.29
CA ILE A 198 6.12 14.31 1.15
C ILE A 198 6.35 15.13 -0.11
N PHE A 199 7.23 14.67 -0.98
CA PHE A 199 7.53 15.27 -2.27
C PHE A 199 6.99 14.39 -3.37
N ASN A 200 6.38 15.00 -4.39
CA ASN A 200 5.91 14.35 -5.60
C ASN A 200 5.06 13.06 -5.38
N PRO A 201 4.08 13.02 -4.45
CA PRO A 201 3.16 11.91 -4.42
C PRO A 201 2.21 11.99 -5.62
N ASN A 202 2.07 10.84 -6.27
CA ASN A 202 1.40 10.67 -7.53
C ASN A 202 0.50 9.44 -7.44
N ASN A 203 -0.78 9.62 -7.78
CA ASN A 203 -1.72 8.52 -7.94
C ASN A 203 -2.24 8.47 -9.39
N GLY A 204 -2.75 7.32 -9.82
CA GLY A 204 -3.33 7.18 -11.16
C GLY A 204 -3.83 5.78 -11.47
N GLY A 205 -4.00 5.49 -12.75
CA GLY A 205 -4.38 4.16 -13.26
C GLY A 205 -5.28 4.23 -14.50
N ASN A 206 -5.60 3.07 -15.07
CA ASN A 206 -6.46 3.02 -16.26
C ASN A 206 -7.92 2.85 -15.87
N GLY A 207 -8.80 3.78 -16.32
CA GLY A 207 -10.25 3.68 -16.10
C GLY A 207 -10.74 3.96 -14.67
N GLY A 208 -9.85 4.31 -13.75
CA GLY A 208 -10.16 4.73 -12.38
C GLY A 208 -10.11 6.25 -12.20
N LYS A 209 -10.84 6.77 -11.21
CA LYS A 209 -10.68 8.14 -10.71
C LYS A 209 -10.21 8.05 -9.26
N TRP A 210 -9.28 8.91 -8.84
CA TRP A 210 -9.06 9.10 -7.41
C TRP A 210 -9.83 10.31 -6.90
N THR A 211 -10.17 10.28 -5.61
CA THR A 211 -10.74 11.48 -4.95
C THR A 211 -9.63 12.29 -4.30
N ASN A 212 -8.83 11.65 -3.45
CA ASN A 212 -7.78 12.27 -2.66
C ASN A 212 -6.43 11.61 -2.95
N ILE A 213 -5.44 12.43 -3.31
CA ILE A 213 -4.02 12.06 -3.32
C ILE A 213 -3.53 11.94 -1.88
N LEU A 214 -3.86 12.93 -1.05
CA LEU A 214 -3.58 12.94 0.38
C LEU A 214 -4.85 13.23 1.17
N THR A 215 -5.04 12.49 2.25
CA THR A 215 -6.10 12.71 3.22
C THR A 215 -5.49 12.84 4.61
N VAL A 216 -5.90 13.86 5.36
CA VAL A 216 -5.55 13.99 6.78
C VAL A 216 -6.76 13.64 7.64
N SER A 217 -6.62 12.67 8.55
CA SER A 217 -7.71 12.23 9.43
C SER A 217 -8.29 13.41 10.19
N GLN A 218 -9.62 13.54 10.23
CA GLN A 218 -10.34 14.61 10.95
C GLN A 218 -10.09 16.05 10.45
N GLY A 219 -9.45 16.23 9.29
CA GLY A 219 -9.27 17.54 8.66
C GLY A 219 -10.05 17.69 7.35
N SER A 220 -10.42 18.92 6.99
CA SER A 220 -10.89 19.29 5.63
C SER A 220 -9.73 19.48 4.64
N LEU A 221 -8.52 19.05 4.99
CA LEU A 221 -7.26 19.40 4.32
C LEU A 221 -6.79 18.29 3.37
N ASN A 222 -7.70 17.81 2.53
CA ASN A 222 -7.37 16.83 1.50
C ASN A 222 -6.70 17.53 0.32
N ALA A 223 -5.62 16.93 -0.19
CA ALA A 223 -5.13 17.25 -1.53
C ALA A 223 -5.88 16.36 -2.52
N THR A 224 -6.80 16.96 -3.28
CA THR A 224 -7.65 16.21 -4.20
C THR A 224 -7.04 16.12 -5.59
N ASP A 225 -7.40 15.07 -6.30
CA ASP A 225 -7.09 14.91 -7.73
C ASP A 225 -7.63 16.08 -8.55
N ALA A 226 -8.87 16.49 -8.28
CA ALA A 226 -9.54 17.56 -9.01
C ALA A 226 -8.80 18.91 -8.91
N ALA A 227 -8.15 19.17 -7.78
CA ALA A 227 -7.36 20.39 -7.58
C ALA A 227 -5.92 20.27 -8.10
N ASN A 228 -5.42 19.04 -8.29
CA ASN A 228 -4.04 18.77 -8.70
C ASN A 228 -4.00 17.79 -9.89
N PRO A 229 -4.72 18.10 -10.99
CA PRO A 229 -4.74 17.22 -12.16
C PRO A 229 -3.35 17.21 -12.80
N GLY A 230 -2.82 16.04 -13.12
CA GLY A 230 -1.51 15.96 -13.77
C GLY A 230 -0.95 14.55 -13.99
N SER A 231 -1.60 13.52 -13.44
CA SER A 231 -1.22 12.13 -13.66
C SER A 231 -2.16 11.40 -14.64
N TRP A 232 -1.84 10.15 -14.97
CA TRP A 232 -2.64 9.29 -15.85
C TRP A 232 -3.97 8.92 -15.18
N ALA A 233 -5.01 9.73 -15.46
CA ALA A 233 -6.32 9.65 -14.80
C ALA A 233 -6.25 9.74 -13.26
N GLY A 234 -5.26 10.48 -12.78
CA GLY A 234 -5.06 10.76 -11.36
C GLY A 234 -4.51 12.17 -11.12
N GLY A 235 -3.98 12.39 -9.93
CA GLY A 235 -3.39 13.64 -9.49
C GLY A 235 -1.93 13.52 -9.07
N VAL A 236 -1.27 14.67 -9.05
CA VAL A 236 0.11 14.80 -8.58
C VAL A 236 0.29 16.14 -7.88
N ILE A 237 0.95 16.16 -6.74
CA ILE A 237 1.32 17.40 -6.05
C ILE A 237 2.85 17.51 -5.99
N SER A 238 3.40 18.71 -6.07
CA SER A 238 4.85 18.89 -5.99
C SER A 238 5.40 18.56 -4.59
N ALA A 239 4.71 19.04 -3.55
CA ALA A 239 5.10 18.80 -2.16
C ALA A 239 3.93 19.01 -1.20
N TYR A 240 3.99 18.31 -0.06
CA TYR A 240 3.14 18.50 1.10
C TYR A 240 4.01 18.73 2.34
N LEU A 241 3.90 19.94 2.91
CA LEU A 241 4.83 20.47 3.91
C LEU A 241 4.14 20.95 5.20
N ARG A 242 2.90 20.53 5.48
CA ARG A 242 2.11 20.99 6.64
C ARG A 242 2.85 20.87 7.98
N TYR A 243 3.75 19.89 8.09
CA TYR A 243 4.45 19.54 9.33
C TYR A 243 5.99 19.59 9.18
N ALA A 244 6.51 20.43 8.28
CA ALA A 244 7.93 20.45 7.90
C ALA A 244 8.87 21.12 8.94
N SER A 245 8.33 21.64 10.05
CA SER A 245 9.08 22.30 11.13
C SER A 245 9.63 21.35 12.17
#